data_AF-A0A564TF73-F1
#
_entry.id   AF-A0A564TF73-F1
#
_cell.length_a   1.000
_cell.length_b   1.000
_cell.length_c   1.000
_cell.angle_alpha   90.00
_cell.angle_beta   90.00
_cell.angle_gamma   90.00
#
_symmetry.space_group_name_H-M   'P 1'
#
loop_
_entity.id
_entity.type
_entity.pdbx_description
1 polymer ?
#
loop_
_entity_poly.entity_id
_entity_poly.type
_entity_poly.pdbx_seq_one_letter_code
_entity_poly.pdbx_strand_id
1 'polypeptide(L)'
;MKSKNRGFTLIELIVVIAIMTILLGIAIPSLNSILGFRVNRAANSIASALDKTRTEAMNRLVGEMKLEKRADGYYISYYLDRGKAGRKSDVQQDQPEKIAPARTQISYSVNGGNESVLQEGQSIIITYDRATGAFLPLQDNTWSQNDILSTLAAGNDIPLKREGNYCTQITVRGGSRYKTLQLIQETGKYTMTSGWN
;
A
#
# COMPACT_ATOMS: atom_id res chain seq x y z
N MET A 1 32.49 -43.07 42.76
CA MET A 1 32.76 -41.74 42.16
C MET A 1 31.72 -40.76 42.72
N LYS A 2 32.11 -39.75 43.51
CA LYS A 2 31.17 -38.77 44.10
C LYS A 2 30.96 -37.62 43.11
N SER A 3 29.73 -37.43 42.64
CA SER A 3 29.32 -36.26 41.88
C SER A 3 29.38 -35.02 42.79
N LYS A 4 30.21 -34.05 42.43
CA LYS A 4 30.32 -32.77 43.14
C LYS A 4 29.24 -31.85 42.57
N ASN A 5 28.08 -31.81 43.23
CA ASN A 5 27.03 -30.84 42.88
C ASN A 5 27.57 -29.43 43.15
N ARG A 6 27.91 -28.70 42.08
CA ARG A 6 28.26 -27.27 42.16
C ARG A 6 26.94 -26.50 42.18
N GLY A 7 26.59 -25.93 43.33
CA GLY A 7 25.46 -25.01 43.44
C GLY A 7 25.83 -23.61 42.93
N PHE A 8 24.85 -22.89 42.41
CA PHE A 8 24.99 -21.46 42.12
C PHE A 8 25.06 -20.65 43.42
N THR A 9 25.96 -19.69 43.48
CA THR A 9 26.03 -18.72 44.57
C THR A 9 24.99 -17.63 44.39
N LEU A 10 24.58 -17.01 45.49
CA LEU A 10 23.62 -15.90 45.47
C LEU A 10 24.16 -14.70 44.68
N ILE A 11 25.47 -14.47 44.75
CA ILE A 11 26.13 -13.40 43.99
C ILE A 11 26.10 -13.66 42.48
N GLU A 12 26.33 -14.90 42.03
CA GLU A 12 26.22 -15.27 40.62
C GLU A 12 24.80 -15.03 40.10
N LEU A 13 23.77 -15.35 40.89
CA LEU A 13 22.38 -15.09 40.51
C LEU A 13 22.10 -13.59 40.35
N ILE A 14 22.57 -12.75 41.29
CA ILE A 14 22.39 -11.29 41.21
C ILE A 14 23.07 -10.72 39.96
N VAL A 15 24.30 -11.15 39.68
CA VAL A 15 25.05 -10.67 38.50
C VAL A 15 24.34 -11.07 37.21
N VAL A 16 23.83 -12.31 37.11
CA VAL A 16 23.09 -12.78 35.93
C VAL A 16 21.80 -11.97 35.73
N ILE A 17 21.03 -11.74 36.79
CA ILE A 17 19.80 -10.93 36.72
C ILE A 17 20.13 -9.49 36.31
N ALA A 18 21.18 -8.88 36.86
CA ALA A 18 21.61 -7.53 36.51
C ALA A 18 22.02 -7.41 35.03
N ILE A 19 22.72 -8.40 34.48
CA ILE A 19 23.07 -8.42 33.06
C ILE A 19 21.80 -8.60 32.20
N MET A 20 20.89 -9.51 32.57
CA MET A 20 19.64 -9.72 31.84
C MET A 20 18.75 -8.46 31.81
N THR A 21 18.64 -7.72 32.91
CA THR A 21 17.82 -6.50 32.95
C THR A 21 18.38 -5.40 32.05
N ILE A 22 19.71 -5.21 32.03
CA ILE A 22 20.38 -4.26 31.12
C ILE A 22 20.13 -4.66 29.66
N LEU A 23 20.30 -5.94 29.32
CA LEU A 23 20.09 -6.44 27.96
C LEU A 23 18.64 -6.26 27.49
N LEU A 24 17.66 -6.56 28.34
CA LEU A 24 16.24 -6.36 28.04
C LEU A 24 15.88 -4.88 27.89
N GLY A 25 16.48 -4.01 28.70
CA GLY A 25 16.30 -2.56 28.61
C GLY A 25 16.73 -1.97 27.25
N ILE A 26 17.78 -2.52 26.64
CA ILE A 26 18.27 -2.09 25.32
C ILE A 26 17.51 -2.76 24.16
N ALA A 27 17.09 -4.02 24.32
CA ALA A 27 16.47 -4.79 23.25
C ALA A 27 15.09 -4.27 22.83
N ILE A 28 14.25 -3.86 23.79
CA ILE A 28 12.86 -3.42 23.53
C ILE A 28 12.75 -2.21 22.58
N PRO A 29 13.47 -1.09 22.77
CA PRO A 29 13.34 0.08 21.90
C PRO A 29 13.77 -0.19 20.44
N SER A 30 14.66 -1.16 20.19
CA SER A 30 15.14 -1.48 18.84
C SER A 30 14.05 -2.03 17.91
N LEU A 31 13.05 -2.75 18.46
CA LEU A 31 11.96 -3.36 17.69
C LEU A 31 10.92 -2.34 17.21
N ASN A 32 10.76 -1.22 17.93
CA ASN A 32 9.84 -0.15 17.54
C ASN A 32 10.28 0.58 16.26
N SER A 33 11.59 0.59 15.98
CA SER A 33 12.15 1.22 14.78
C SER A 33 11.72 0.50 13.48
N ILE A 34 11.66 -0.84 13.52
CA ILE A 34 11.30 -1.69 12.37
C ILE A 34 9.88 -1.42 11.88
N LEU A 35 8.94 -1.16 12.79
CA LEU A 35 7.56 -0.86 12.42
C LEU A 35 7.42 0.49 11.69
N GLY A 36 8.19 1.51 12.11
CA GLY A 36 8.25 2.80 11.42
C GLY A 36 8.78 2.70 9.99
N PHE A 37 9.83 1.89 9.76
CA PHE A 37 10.36 1.65 8.42
C PHE A 37 9.33 1.00 7.49
N ARG A 38 8.50 0.07 8.01
CA ARG A 38 7.43 -0.58 7.23
C ARG A 38 6.36 0.40 6.81
N VAL A 39 5.93 1.30 7.72
CA VAL A 39 4.97 2.36 7.40
C VAL A 39 5.51 3.30 6.32
N ASN A 40 6.76 3.73 6.46
CA ASN A 40 7.41 4.59 5.47
C ASN A 40 7.53 3.93 4.09
N ARG A 41 7.98 2.68 4.04
CA ARG A 41 8.09 1.93 2.79
C ARG A 41 6.74 1.79 2.10
N ALA A 42 5.71 1.33 2.82
CA ALA A 42 4.40 1.13 2.26
C ALA A 42 3.75 2.44 1.77
N ALA A 43 3.85 3.52 2.54
CA ALA A 43 3.35 4.83 2.13
C ALA A 43 4.07 5.36 0.87
N ASN A 44 5.39 5.21 0.82
CA ASN A 44 6.19 5.61 -0.35
C ASN A 44 5.88 4.74 -1.58
N SER A 45 5.65 3.43 -1.41
CA SER A 45 5.22 2.56 -2.51
C SER A 45 3.85 2.97 -3.06
N ILE A 46 2.90 3.36 -2.21
CA ILE A 46 1.59 3.90 -2.65
C ILE A 46 1.78 5.22 -3.40
N ALA A 47 2.58 6.13 -2.86
CA ALA A 47 2.94 7.40 -3.49
C ALA A 47 3.53 7.19 -4.90
N SER A 48 4.54 6.31 -5.03
CA SER A 48 5.13 5.97 -6.32
C SER A 48 4.14 5.30 -7.27
N ALA A 49 3.23 4.47 -6.75
CA ALA A 49 2.19 3.85 -7.56
C ALA A 49 1.19 4.87 -8.11
N LEU A 50 0.80 5.86 -7.31
CA LEU A 50 -0.04 6.98 -7.74
C LEU A 50 0.65 7.77 -8.86
N ASP A 51 1.92 8.13 -8.69
CA ASP A 51 2.69 8.88 -9.71
C ASP A 51 2.87 8.10 -11.01
N LYS A 52 3.19 6.80 -10.91
CA LYS A 52 3.29 5.90 -12.07
C LYS A 52 1.95 5.82 -12.79
N THR A 53 0.87 5.54 -12.07
CA THR A 53 -0.47 5.39 -12.63
C THR A 53 -0.95 6.66 -13.29
N ARG A 54 -0.66 7.83 -12.71
CA ARG A 54 -0.97 9.12 -13.32
C ARG A 54 -0.26 9.30 -14.65
N THR A 55 1.05 9.06 -14.68
CA THR A 55 1.86 9.19 -15.89
C THR A 55 1.34 8.26 -16.99
N GLU A 56 1.00 7.03 -16.63
CA GLU A 56 0.44 6.04 -17.54
C GLU A 56 -0.95 6.45 -18.05
N ALA A 57 -1.87 6.83 -17.17
CA ALA A 57 -3.23 7.24 -17.54
C ALA A 57 -3.26 8.52 -18.41
N MET A 58 -2.31 9.44 -18.23
CA MET A 58 -2.22 10.65 -19.05
C MET A 58 -1.62 10.37 -20.44
N ASN A 59 -0.66 9.45 -20.52
CA ASN A 59 0.03 9.13 -21.77
C ASN A 59 -0.71 8.11 -22.64
N ARG A 60 -1.55 7.25 -22.04
CA ARG A 60 -2.15 6.07 -22.69
C ARG A 60 -3.67 6.00 -22.49
N LEU A 61 -4.29 4.92 -22.99
CA LEU A 61 -5.74 4.71 -22.87
C LEU A 61 -6.14 4.18 -21.48
N VAL A 62 -5.25 3.44 -20.79
CA VAL A 62 -5.52 2.88 -19.46
C VAL A 62 -4.33 3.01 -18.53
N GLY A 63 -4.59 3.53 -17.34
CA GLY A 63 -3.71 3.39 -16.19
C GLY A 63 -4.54 3.26 -14.91
N GLU A 64 -4.71 2.03 -14.43
CA GLU A 64 -5.38 1.77 -13.15
C GLU A 64 -4.39 1.12 -12.16
N MET A 65 -4.37 1.60 -10.92
CA MET A 65 -3.75 0.89 -9.80
C MET A 65 -4.81 0.23 -8.92
N LYS A 66 -4.61 -1.05 -8.61
CA LYS A 66 -5.38 -1.77 -7.60
C LYS A 66 -4.53 -1.91 -6.34
N LEU A 67 -4.99 -1.33 -5.24
CA LEU A 67 -4.44 -1.58 -3.90
C LEU A 67 -5.32 -2.62 -3.21
N GLU A 68 -4.77 -3.79 -2.93
CA GLU A 68 -5.49 -4.96 -2.44
C GLU A 68 -4.91 -5.47 -1.12
N LYS A 69 -5.80 -5.95 -0.25
CA LYS A 69 -5.44 -6.63 0.99
C LYS A 69 -5.66 -8.14 0.84
N ARG A 70 -4.58 -8.89 1.01
CA ARG A 70 -4.54 -10.37 1.05
C ARG A 70 -4.20 -10.86 2.46
N ALA A 71 -4.34 -12.17 2.68
CA ALA A 71 -4.01 -12.83 3.95
C ALA A 71 -2.63 -12.42 4.49
N ASP A 72 -1.62 -12.39 3.63
CA ASP A 72 -0.22 -12.23 4.00
C ASP A 72 0.29 -10.77 3.89
N GLY A 73 -0.50 -9.84 3.36
CA GLY A 73 -0.08 -8.45 3.18
C GLY A 73 -0.94 -7.61 2.26
N TYR A 74 -0.39 -6.46 1.88
CA TYR A 74 -0.97 -5.52 0.94
C TYR A 74 -0.17 -5.52 -0.35
N TYR A 75 -0.89 -5.46 -1.46
CA TYR A 75 -0.34 -5.57 -2.80
C TYR A 75 -0.79 -4.40 -3.66
N ILE A 76 0.08 -3.96 -4.55
CA ILE A 76 -0.26 -3.07 -5.65
C ILE A 76 -0.12 -3.85 -6.96
N SER A 77 -1.11 -3.75 -7.83
CA SER A 77 -1.05 -4.26 -9.20
C SER A 77 -1.53 -3.18 -10.16
N TYR A 78 -1.05 -3.24 -11.40
CA TYR A 78 -1.37 -2.25 -12.42
C TYR A 78 -2.04 -2.90 -13.61
N TYR A 79 -3.01 -2.19 -14.18
CA TYR A 79 -3.62 -2.49 -15.47
C TYR A 79 -3.30 -1.32 -16.39
N LEU A 80 -2.27 -1.49 -17.22
CA LEU A 80 -1.71 -0.42 -18.05
C LEU A 80 -1.84 -0.80 -19.53
N ASP A 81 -2.33 0.12 -20.34
CA ASP A 81 -2.26 -0.03 -21.79
C ASP A 81 -0.91 0.45 -22.30
N ARG A 82 0.03 -0.46 -22.62
CA ARG A 82 1.36 -0.05 -23.08
C ARG A 82 1.42 0.38 -24.54
N GLY A 83 0.29 0.40 -25.26
CA GLY A 83 0.27 0.69 -26.68
C GLY A 83 0.89 -0.44 -27.53
N LYS A 84 0.77 -0.31 -28.86
CA LYS A 84 1.08 -1.40 -29.81
C LYS A 84 2.58 -1.56 -30.05
N ALA A 85 3.18 -2.66 -29.58
CA ALA A 85 4.32 -3.27 -30.27
C ALA A 85 3.78 -4.10 -31.45
N GLY A 86 3.38 -3.42 -32.54
CA GLY A 86 2.93 -4.06 -33.78
C GLY A 86 1.52 -4.66 -33.73
N ARG A 87 0.53 -3.95 -34.29
CA ARG A 87 -0.83 -4.41 -34.66
C ARG A 87 -1.71 -5.18 -33.65
N LYS A 88 -1.29 -5.45 -32.41
CA LYS A 88 -2.14 -5.86 -31.29
C LYS A 88 -1.77 -5.02 -30.06
N SER A 89 -2.76 -4.49 -29.36
CA SER A 89 -2.55 -3.74 -28.13
C SER A 89 -2.05 -4.71 -27.05
N ASP A 90 -1.01 -4.34 -26.29
CA ASP A 90 -0.35 -5.20 -25.29
C ASP A 90 -0.59 -4.63 -23.88
N VAL A 91 -1.79 -4.86 -23.36
CA VAL A 91 -2.21 -4.39 -22.02
C VAL A 91 -1.78 -5.42 -20.98
N GLN A 92 -0.53 -5.41 -20.52
CA GLN A 92 -0.06 -6.40 -19.54
C GLN A 92 -0.45 -6.02 -18.11
N GLN A 93 -1.08 -6.96 -17.39
CA GLN A 93 -1.18 -6.88 -15.94
C GLN A 93 0.24 -7.02 -15.35
N ASP A 94 0.70 -6.01 -14.62
CA ASP A 94 1.97 -6.09 -13.93
C ASP A 94 1.86 -7.07 -12.75
N GLN A 95 2.94 -7.80 -12.44
CA GLN A 95 2.92 -8.73 -11.32
C GLN A 95 2.62 -7.99 -10.01
N PRO A 96 1.68 -8.47 -9.18
CA PRO A 96 1.36 -7.81 -7.92
C PRO A 96 2.60 -7.65 -7.02
N GLU A 97 2.94 -6.40 -6.69
CA GLU A 97 4.04 -6.06 -5.81
C GLU A 97 3.55 -6.02 -4.36
N LYS A 98 4.20 -6.77 -3.47
CA LYS A 98 3.91 -6.73 -2.03
C LYS A 98 4.52 -5.47 -1.40
N ILE A 99 3.68 -4.54 -0.96
CA ILE A 99 4.12 -3.27 -0.37
C ILE A 99 4.16 -3.27 1.16
N ALA A 100 3.40 -4.16 1.80
CA ALA A 100 3.34 -4.24 3.26
C ALA A 100 2.94 -5.64 3.75
N PRO A 101 3.48 -6.13 4.88
CA PRO A 101 3.02 -7.38 5.49
C PRO A 101 1.67 -7.22 6.19
N ALA A 102 1.03 -8.35 6.53
CA ALA A 102 -0.30 -8.40 7.14
C ALA A 102 -0.47 -7.58 8.43
N ARG A 103 0.60 -7.37 9.20
CA ARG A 103 0.60 -6.58 10.45
C ARG A 103 0.55 -5.06 10.23
N THR A 104 0.73 -4.59 9.01
CA THR A 104 0.44 -3.18 8.67
C THR A 104 -1.07 -3.02 8.54
N GLN A 105 -1.62 -1.87 8.90
CA GLN A 105 -3.02 -1.56 8.63
C GLN A 105 -3.06 -0.44 7.59
N ILE A 106 -3.79 -0.64 6.49
CA ILE A 106 -4.05 0.40 5.50
C ILE A 106 -5.55 0.68 5.47
N SER A 107 -5.92 1.94 5.54
CA SER A 107 -7.29 2.44 5.49
C SER A 107 -7.40 3.60 4.50
N TYR A 108 -8.62 3.90 4.10
CA TYR A 108 -8.92 5.00 3.20
C TYR A 108 -10.20 5.71 3.61
N SER A 109 -10.32 6.98 3.24
CA SER A 109 -11.55 7.76 3.36
C SER A 109 -12.00 8.19 1.98
N VAL A 110 -13.32 8.32 1.83
CA VAL A 110 -13.93 8.90 0.64
C VAL A 110 -14.52 10.27 0.95
N ASN A 111 -14.85 11.05 -0.07
CA ASN A 111 -15.54 12.33 0.08
C ASN A 111 -16.83 12.16 0.91
N GLY A 112 -16.90 12.85 2.04
CA GLY A 112 -18.04 12.77 2.97
C GLY A 112 -18.16 11.48 3.78
N GLY A 113 -17.22 10.53 3.63
CA GLY A 113 -17.23 9.24 4.32
C GLY A 113 -16.24 9.15 5.48
N ASN A 114 -16.53 8.22 6.40
CA ASN A 114 -15.61 7.85 7.47
C ASN A 114 -14.45 7.00 6.96
N GLU A 115 -13.36 6.98 7.73
CA GLU A 115 -12.21 6.12 7.44
C GLU A 115 -12.60 4.64 7.53
N SER A 116 -12.26 3.87 6.49
CA SER A 116 -12.53 2.44 6.36
C SER A 116 -11.23 1.67 6.20
N VAL A 117 -11.06 0.62 6.99
CA VAL A 117 -9.88 -0.27 6.92
C VAL A 117 -10.07 -1.28 5.81
N LEU A 118 -9.09 -1.41 4.90
CA LEU A 118 -9.07 -2.46 3.89
C LEU A 118 -8.94 -3.83 4.57
N GLN A 119 -10.00 -4.64 4.48
CA GLN A 119 -10.07 -6.01 4.96
C GLN A 119 -9.53 -7.01 3.95
N GLU A 120 -9.25 -8.23 4.39
CA GLU A 120 -8.86 -9.32 3.51
C GLU A 120 -9.89 -9.55 2.39
N GLY A 121 -9.40 -9.67 1.15
CA GLY A 121 -10.21 -9.79 -0.06
C GLY A 121 -10.72 -8.46 -0.61
N GLN A 122 -10.55 -7.34 0.11
CA GLN A 122 -10.94 -6.02 -0.36
C GLN A 122 -9.83 -5.33 -1.15
N SER A 123 -10.25 -4.45 -2.06
CA SER A 123 -9.36 -3.57 -2.79
C SER A 123 -10.02 -2.23 -3.10
N ILE A 124 -9.19 -1.21 -3.31
CA ILE A 124 -9.59 0.03 -3.97
C ILE A 124 -8.84 0.16 -5.30
N ILE A 125 -9.52 0.75 -6.28
CA ILE A 125 -8.99 0.95 -7.62
C ILE A 125 -8.96 2.45 -7.88
N ILE A 126 -7.76 2.97 -8.15
CA ILE A 126 -7.51 4.40 -8.34
C ILE A 126 -6.98 4.60 -9.75
N THR A 127 -7.53 5.60 -10.43
CA THR A 127 -7.13 6.02 -11.77
C THR A 127 -7.33 7.53 -11.93
N TYR A 128 -6.92 8.04 -13.08
CA TYR A 128 -6.85 9.46 -13.37
C TYR A 128 -7.60 9.79 -14.66
N ASP A 129 -8.16 10.99 -14.69
CA ASP A 129 -8.64 11.57 -15.91
C ASP A 129 -7.45 11.91 -16.82
N ARG A 130 -7.46 11.38 -18.04
CA ARG A 130 -6.36 11.56 -19.01
C ARG A 130 -6.14 13.02 -19.41
N ALA A 131 -7.21 13.80 -19.56
CA ALA A 131 -7.15 15.15 -20.10
C ALA A 131 -6.65 16.16 -19.06
N THR A 132 -7.08 16.00 -17.82
CA THR A 132 -6.81 16.94 -16.71
C THR A 132 -5.74 16.44 -15.75
N GLY A 133 -5.50 15.12 -15.71
CA GLY A 133 -4.68 14.48 -14.71
C GLY A 133 -5.32 14.47 -13.31
N ALA A 134 -6.61 14.81 -13.18
CA ALA A 134 -7.35 14.76 -11.93
C ALA A 134 -7.63 13.31 -11.49
N PHE A 135 -7.85 13.08 -10.20
CA PHE A 135 -8.34 11.78 -9.75
C PHE A 135 -9.77 11.53 -10.26
N LEU A 136 -10.04 10.30 -10.68
CA LEU A 136 -11.41 9.83 -10.89
C LEU A 136 -11.98 9.22 -9.61
N PRO A 137 -13.32 9.05 -9.53
CA PRO A 137 -13.92 8.26 -8.46
C PRO A 137 -13.30 6.87 -8.35
N LEU A 138 -13.43 6.24 -7.18
CA LEU A 138 -13.05 4.84 -7.01
C LEU A 138 -13.80 3.97 -8.01
N GLN A 139 -13.05 3.15 -8.75
CA GLN A 139 -13.63 2.23 -9.74
C GLN A 139 -14.14 0.98 -9.04
N ASP A 140 -15.23 0.41 -9.56
CA ASP A 140 -15.92 -0.73 -8.92
C ASP A 140 -15.25 -2.07 -9.27
N ASN A 141 -14.67 -2.18 -10.47
CA ASN A 141 -14.05 -3.39 -10.98
C ASN A 141 -12.71 -3.06 -11.64
N THR A 142 -11.75 -4.00 -11.57
CA THR A 142 -10.56 -3.93 -12.40
C THR A 142 -10.89 -4.51 -13.76
N TRP A 143 -10.53 -3.80 -14.82
CA TRP A 143 -10.75 -4.29 -16.16
C TRP A 143 -9.70 -5.34 -16.52
N SER A 144 -10.13 -6.54 -16.92
CA SER A 144 -9.18 -7.56 -17.36
C SER A 144 -8.53 -7.14 -18.68
N GLN A 145 -7.32 -7.64 -18.94
CA GLN A 145 -6.64 -7.41 -20.22
C GLN A 145 -7.57 -7.73 -21.40
N ASN A 146 -8.31 -8.82 -21.35
CA ASN A 146 -9.19 -9.23 -22.44
C ASN A 146 -10.36 -8.26 -22.66
N ASP A 147 -10.97 -7.76 -21.59
CA ASP A 147 -12.11 -6.84 -21.66
C ASP A 147 -11.67 -5.46 -22.17
N ILE A 148 -10.48 -5.00 -21.74
CA ILE A 148 -9.87 -3.77 -22.24
C ILE A 148 -9.64 -3.90 -23.75
N LEU A 149 -9.01 -5.00 -24.19
CA LEU A 149 -8.68 -5.23 -25.59
C LEU A 149 -9.91 -5.32 -26.49
N SER A 150 -10.99 -5.98 -26.04
CA SER A 150 -12.23 -6.06 -26.82
C SER A 150 -12.93 -4.72 -26.94
N THR A 151 -12.93 -3.91 -25.88
CA THR A 151 -13.57 -2.59 -25.87
C THR A 151 -12.86 -1.63 -26.82
N LEU A 152 -11.52 -1.63 -26.78
CA LEU A 152 -10.68 -0.84 -27.69
C LEU A 152 -10.78 -1.31 -29.14
N ALA A 153 -10.87 -2.62 -29.39
CA ALA A 153 -11.04 -3.16 -30.74
C ALA A 153 -12.37 -2.75 -31.38
N ALA A 154 -13.41 -2.53 -30.57
CA ALA A 154 -14.70 -2.01 -30.99
C ALA A 154 -14.70 -0.49 -31.26
N GLY A 155 -13.57 0.20 -31.07
CA GLY A 155 -13.46 1.66 -31.24
C GLY A 155 -14.08 2.47 -30.10
N ASN A 156 -14.43 1.81 -28.99
CA ASN A 156 -15.00 2.46 -27.82
C ASN A 156 -13.91 2.86 -26.84
N ASP A 157 -14.09 4.01 -26.20
CA ASP A 157 -13.32 4.37 -25.03
C ASP A 157 -13.68 3.48 -23.83
N ILE A 158 -12.73 3.31 -22.93
CA ILE A 158 -12.90 2.45 -21.77
C ILE A 158 -13.81 3.18 -20.77
N PRO A 159 -14.92 2.55 -20.32
CA PRO A 159 -15.93 3.23 -19.54
C PRO A 159 -15.50 3.33 -18.07
N LEU A 160 -14.50 4.17 -17.82
CA LEU A 160 -14.11 4.56 -16.47
C LEU A 160 -15.24 5.37 -15.84
N LYS A 161 -15.52 5.06 -14.57
CA LYS A 161 -16.51 5.76 -13.76
C LYS A 161 -16.11 7.22 -13.60
N ARG A 162 -17.04 8.13 -13.91
CA ARG A 162 -16.85 9.60 -13.85
C ARG A 162 -17.57 10.27 -12.69
N GLU A 163 -18.50 9.57 -12.05
CA GLU A 163 -19.27 10.05 -10.91
C GLU A 163 -19.21 9.07 -9.74
N GLY A 164 -19.24 9.58 -8.50
CA GLY A 164 -19.29 8.76 -7.29
C GLY A 164 -18.29 9.19 -6.23
N ASN A 165 -17.79 8.21 -5.48
CA ASN A 165 -16.95 8.46 -4.32
C ASN A 165 -15.48 8.57 -4.69
N TYR A 166 -14.87 9.71 -4.38
CA TYR A 166 -13.44 9.97 -4.55
C TYR A 166 -12.69 9.56 -3.30
N CYS A 167 -11.56 8.86 -3.46
CA CYS A 167 -10.63 8.65 -2.36
C CYS A 167 -9.97 9.98 -1.99
N THR A 168 -10.17 10.43 -0.75
CA THR A 168 -9.62 11.71 -0.26
C THR A 168 -8.39 11.51 0.60
N GLN A 169 -8.25 10.33 1.21
CA GLN A 169 -7.15 10.02 2.11
C GLN A 169 -6.83 8.53 2.10
N ILE A 170 -5.54 8.20 2.15
CA ILE A 170 -5.05 6.85 2.44
C ILE A 170 -4.14 6.93 3.67
N THR A 171 -4.42 6.12 4.70
CA THR A 171 -3.63 6.08 5.93
C THR A 171 -2.95 4.71 6.08
N VAL A 172 -1.63 4.72 6.30
CA VAL A 172 -0.83 3.54 6.60
C VAL A 172 -0.42 3.59 8.07
N ARG A 173 -0.78 2.57 8.85
CA ARG A 173 -0.48 2.46 10.29
C ARG A 173 0.35 1.23 10.61
N GLY A 174 1.26 1.36 11.57
CA GLY A 174 2.11 0.27 12.04
C GLY A 174 2.66 0.56 13.43
N GLY A 175 2.23 -0.24 14.42
CA GLY A 175 2.47 0.07 15.83
C GLY A 175 1.86 1.43 16.17
N SER A 176 2.66 2.29 16.79
CA SER A 176 2.27 3.65 17.15
C SER A 176 2.45 4.68 16.01
N ARG A 177 3.12 4.34 14.90
CA ARG A 177 3.43 5.29 13.81
C ARG A 177 2.37 5.21 12.71
N TYR A 178 2.08 6.34 12.09
CA TYR A 178 1.27 6.38 10.87
C TYR A 178 1.78 7.38 9.84
N LYS A 179 1.40 7.16 8.58
CA LYS A 179 1.55 8.11 7.49
C LYS A 179 0.23 8.25 6.76
N THR A 180 -0.04 9.48 6.33
CA THR A 180 -1.28 9.81 5.63
C THR A 180 -0.94 10.44 4.29
N LEU A 181 -1.55 9.93 3.23
CA LEU A 181 -1.55 10.54 1.90
C LEU A 181 -2.89 11.24 1.72
N GLN A 182 -2.89 12.56 1.62
CA GLN A 182 -4.06 13.38 1.32
C GLN A 182 -4.14 13.58 -0.19
N LEU A 183 -5.20 13.07 -0.82
CA LEU A 183 -5.38 13.12 -2.26
C LEU A 183 -6.12 14.40 -2.64
N ILE A 184 -5.52 15.19 -3.54
CA ILE A 184 -6.08 16.44 -4.05
C ILE A 184 -6.77 16.13 -5.38
N GLN A 185 -8.07 15.87 -5.30
CA GLN A 185 -8.91 15.41 -6.42
C GLN A 185 -8.62 16.15 -7.73
N GLU A 186 -8.78 17.47 -7.73
CA GLU A 186 -8.70 18.31 -8.94
C GLU A 186 -7.35 18.25 -9.64
N THR A 187 -6.27 18.00 -8.90
CA THR A 187 -4.91 18.07 -9.44
C THR A 187 -4.29 16.70 -9.66
N GLY A 188 -4.90 15.62 -9.17
CA GLY A 188 -4.31 14.27 -9.14
C GLY A 188 -3.01 14.18 -8.33
N LYS A 189 -2.70 15.17 -7.49
CA LYS A 189 -1.53 15.19 -6.62
C LYS A 189 -1.91 14.70 -5.23
N TYR A 190 -0.91 14.41 -4.41
CA TYR A 190 -1.10 14.08 -3.01
C TYR A 190 -0.10 14.83 -2.13
N THR A 191 -0.46 15.06 -0.87
CA THR A 191 0.47 15.48 0.17
C THR A 191 0.66 14.34 1.15
N MET A 192 1.86 14.24 1.74
CA MET A 192 2.17 13.17 2.68
C MET A 192 2.57 13.74 4.04
N THR A 193 1.89 13.31 5.09
CA THR A 193 2.20 13.67 6.48
C THR A 193 2.56 12.42 7.28
N SER A 194 3.32 12.60 8.35
CA SER A 194 3.69 11.51 9.28
C SER A 194 3.19 11.87 10.66
N GLY A 195 2.76 10.88 11.43
CA GLY A 195 2.27 11.08 12.79
C GLY A 195 2.53 9.89 13.70
N TRP A 196 2.12 10.06 14.95
CA TRP A 196 2.27 9.09 16.02
C TRP A 196 1.00 9.10 16.88
N ASN A 197 0.53 7.91 17.25
CA ASN A 197 -0.58 7.68 18.18
C ASN A 197 -0.04 7.45 19.59
#